data_AF-A0A108CJR6-F1
#
_entry.id   AF-A0A108CJR6-F1
#
_cell.length_a   1.000
_cell.length_b   1.000
_cell.length_c   1.000
_cell.angle_alpha   90.00
_cell.angle_beta   90.00
_cell.angle_gamma   90.00
#
_symmetry.space_group_name_H-M   'P 1'
#
loop_
_entity.id
_entity.type
_entity.pdbx_description
1 polymer ?
#
loop_
_entity_poly.entity_id
_entity_poly.type
_entity_poly.pdbx_seq_one_letter_code
_entity_poly.pdbx_strand_id
1 'polypeptide(L)'
;MALKLIEPHDKYLLKVGVIHHGAVIGHLHQVLKTFAAKPEYSKFYIGITSDLNKRLSSHQANKPSFKLMCPIYEEAGNLVGNAFDRLEREAIMNFRGGIKHPETGELSLQCCNGPGGALPKNWLYILVG
;
A
#
# COMPACT_ATOMS: atom_id res chain seq x y z
N MET A 1 16.96 0.63 10.01
CA MET A 1 16.31 -0.70 10.02
C MET A 1 16.09 -1.13 8.59
N ALA A 2 16.37 -2.39 8.25
CA ALA A 2 16.06 -2.90 6.93
C ALA A 2 14.53 -3.04 6.75
N LEU A 3 14.02 -2.71 5.57
CA LEU A 3 12.63 -2.94 5.18
C LEU A 3 12.29 -4.42 5.37
N LYS A 4 11.18 -4.74 6.04
CA LYS A 4 10.70 -6.12 6.22
C LYS A 4 9.21 -6.25 5.90
N LEU A 5 8.77 -7.47 5.58
CA LEU A 5 7.36 -7.78 5.46
C LEU A 5 6.70 -7.72 6.85
N ILE A 6 5.47 -7.26 6.92
CA ILE A 6 4.75 -7.18 8.20
C ILE A 6 4.38 -8.57 8.71
N GLU A 7 4.55 -8.80 10.02
CA GLU A 7 4.11 -10.04 10.66
C GLU A 7 2.95 -9.77 11.65
N PRO A 8 1.89 -10.61 11.65
CA PRO A 8 1.61 -11.66 10.66
C PRO A 8 1.29 -11.05 9.27
N HIS A 9 1.56 -11.80 8.19
CA HIS A 9 1.46 -11.30 6.80
C HIS A 9 0.05 -10.85 6.40
N ASP A 10 -0.98 -11.39 7.05
CA ASP A 10 -2.39 -11.11 6.79
C ASP A 10 -2.97 -10.00 7.68
N LYS A 11 -2.17 -9.40 8.57
CA LYS A 11 -2.62 -8.41 9.57
C LYS A 11 -3.47 -7.28 8.98
N TYR A 12 -3.11 -6.81 7.78
CA TYR A 12 -3.81 -5.76 7.06
C TYR A 12 -4.37 -6.24 5.72
N LEU A 13 -4.37 -7.55 5.48
CA LEU A 13 -4.91 -8.10 4.25
C LEU A 13 -6.44 -8.04 4.31
N LEU A 14 -7.05 -7.41 3.30
CA LEU A 14 -8.49 -7.43 3.13
C LEU A 14 -8.92 -8.87 2.84
N LYS A 15 -9.84 -9.41 3.66
CA LYS A 15 -10.27 -10.81 3.55
C LYS A 15 -10.89 -11.10 2.18
N VAL A 16 -10.58 -12.30 1.67
CA VAL A 16 -10.97 -12.81 0.35
C VAL A 16 -12.50 -12.76 0.18
N GLY A 17 -12.96 -12.29 -0.98
CA GLY A 17 -14.38 -12.16 -1.35
C GLY A 17 -14.81 -10.74 -1.72
N VAL A 18 -13.96 -9.74 -1.49
CA VAL A 18 -14.22 -8.35 -1.89
C VAL A 18 -13.83 -8.16 -3.36
N ILE A 19 -14.83 -7.96 -4.23
CA ILE A 19 -14.69 -7.72 -5.67
C ILE A 19 -14.79 -6.21 -6.00
N HIS A 20 -15.07 -5.36 -5.01
CA HIS A 20 -15.30 -3.92 -5.21
C HIS A 20 -14.07 -3.08 -4.88
N HIS A 21 -13.51 -2.38 -5.87
CA HIS A 21 -12.38 -1.45 -5.69
C HIS A 21 -12.63 -0.42 -4.59
N GLY A 22 -13.85 0.12 -4.47
CA GLY A 22 -14.18 1.09 -3.41
C GLY A 22 -13.96 0.55 -1.99
N ALA A 23 -14.22 -0.74 -1.76
CA ALA A 23 -13.95 -1.38 -0.49
C ALA A 23 -12.44 -1.56 -0.25
N VAL A 24 -11.67 -1.85 -1.31
CA VAL A 24 -10.20 -1.89 -1.23
C VAL A 24 -9.62 -0.51 -0.91
N ILE A 25 -10.11 0.56 -1.54
CA ILE A 25 -9.70 1.94 -1.25
C ILE A 25 -10.08 2.34 0.18
N GLY A 26 -11.29 2.01 0.63
CA GLY A 26 -11.75 2.27 1.99
C GLY A 26 -10.89 1.56 3.04
N HIS A 27 -10.58 0.29 2.81
CA HIS A 27 -9.70 -0.50 3.67
C HIS A 27 -8.27 0.07 3.70
N LEU A 28 -7.70 0.39 2.54
CA LEU A 28 -6.39 1.02 2.42
C LEU A 28 -6.33 2.33 3.24
N HIS A 29 -7.38 3.15 3.20
CA HIS A 29 -7.45 4.37 4.00
C HIS A 29 -7.40 4.08 5.51
N GLN A 30 -8.11 3.06 5.99
CA GLN A 30 -8.09 2.67 7.41
C GLN A 30 -6.69 2.20 7.85
N VAL A 31 -6.03 1.41 7.02
CA VAL A 31 -4.66 0.95 7.29
C VAL A 31 -3.70 2.13 7.33
N LEU A 32 -3.78 3.06 6.37
CA LEU A 32 -2.91 4.24 6.36
C LEU A 32 -3.15 5.16 7.57
N LYS A 33 -4.40 5.34 8.00
CA LYS A 33 -4.72 6.08 9.24
C LYS A 33 -4.08 5.44 10.49
N THR A 34 -4.04 4.11 10.54
CA THR A 34 -3.38 3.38 11.63
C THR A 34 -1.89 3.68 11.70
N PHE A 35 -1.25 3.88 10.54
CA PHE A 35 0.16 4.29 10.48
C PHE A 35 0.37 5.78 10.69
N ALA A 36 -0.57 6.64 10.25
CA ALA A 36 -0.53 8.08 10.53
C ALA A 36 -0.71 8.41 12.03
N ALA A 37 -1.27 7.50 12.83
CA ALA A 37 -1.34 7.66 14.29
C ALA A 37 -0.02 7.32 15.01
N LYS A 38 1.01 6.90 14.27
CA LYS A 38 2.26 6.36 14.81
C LYS A 38 3.43 7.25 14.42
N PRO A 39 4.10 7.92 15.37
CA PRO A 39 5.13 8.92 15.08
C PRO A 39 6.37 8.35 14.39
N GLU A 40 6.60 7.03 14.48
CA GLU A 40 7.72 6.38 13.82
C GLU A 40 7.54 6.22 12.30
N TYR A 41 6.37 6.54 11.74
CA TYR A 41 6.13 6.57 10.29
C TYR A 41 5.72 7.97 9.84
N SER A 42 6.32 8.43 8.76
CA SER A 42 6.14 9.76 8.20
C SER A 42 5.79 9.73 6.71
N LYS A 43 5.98 8.57 6.06
CA LYS A 43 5.75 8.43 4.63
C LYS A 43 5.20 7.06 4.28
N PHE A 44 4.52 6.99 3.14
CA PHE A 44 4.06 5.74 2.56
C PHE A 44 4.24 5.71 1.05
N TYR A 45 4.22 4.50 0.50
CA TYR A 45 4.22 4.24 -0.94
C TYR A 45 3.25 3.11 -1.22
N ILE A 46 2.30 3.31 -2.13
CA ILE A 46 1.40 2.28 -2.65
C ILE A 46 2.10 1.59 -3.81
N GLY A 47 2.06 0.27 -3.87
CA GLY A 47 2.52 -0.44 -5.05
C GLY A 47 1.72 -1.69 -5.27
N ILE A 48 1.75 -2.16 -6.49
CA ILE A 48 1.28 -3.50 -6.81
C ILE A 48 2.45 -4.40 -7.25
N THR A 49 2.29 -5.72 -7.13
CA THR A 49 3.28 -6.72 -7.58
C THR A 49 2.61 -8.06 -7.90
N SER A 50 3.33 -8.94 -8.61
CA SER A 50 2.97 -10.36 -8.74
C SER A 50 3.64 -11.24 -7.66
N ASP A 51 4.66 -10.72 -6.98
CA ASP A 51 5.49 -11.46 -6.02
C ASP A 51 5.99 -10.51 -4.93
N LEU A 52 5.39 -10.63 -3.74
CA LEU A 52 5.70 -9.81 -2.58
C LEU A 52 7.17 -9.93 -2.17
N ASN A 53 7.74 -11.13 -2.18
CA ASN A 53 9.11 -11.38 -1.70
C ASN A 53 10.14 -10.82 -2.68
N LYS A 54 9.96 -11.06 -3.98
CA LYS A 54 10.83 -10.48 -5.01
C LYS A 54 10.77 -8.95 -4.98
N ARG A 55 9.58 -8.39 -4.78
CA ARG A 55 9.38 -6.94 -4.69
C ARG A 55 9.98 -6.35 -3.42
N LEU A 56 9.86 -7.06 -2.29
CA LEU A 56 10.50 -6.70 -1.02
C LEU A 56 12.01 -6.59 -1.18
N SER A 57 12.66 -7.61 -1.73
CA SER A 57 14.12 -7.61 -1.96
C SER A 57 14.55 -6.44 -2.86
N SER A 58 13.76 -6.14 -3.90
CA SER A 58 14.00 -4.98 -4.76
C SER A 58 13.90 -3.65 -3.99
N HIS A 59 12.89 -3.48 -3.12
CA HIS A 59 12.75 -2.27 -2.31
C HIS A 59 13.77 -2.15 -1.20
N GLN A 60 14.25 -3.26 -0.62
CA GLN A 60 15.35 -3.22 0.35
C GLN A 60 16.60 -2.58 -0.26
N ALA A 61 16.89 -2.88 -1.53
CA ALA A 61 18.02 -2.27 -2.25
C ALA A 61 17.78 -0.80 -2.66
N ASN A 62 16.55 -0.46 -3.09
CA ASN A 62 16.28 0.82 -3.77
C ASN A 62 15.50 1.85 -2.94
N LYS A 63 14.91 1.43 -1.82
CA LYS A 63 14.04 2.24 -0.95
C LYS A 63 14.36 2.02 0.53
N PRO A 64 15.63 2.24 0.95
CA PRO A 64 16.08 1.94 2.32
C PRO A 64 15.42 2.81 3.40
N SER A 65 14.70 3.88 3.03
CA SER A 65 14.00 4.74 3.97
C SER A 65 12.63 4.21 4.42
N PHE A 66 12.16 3.10 3.86
CA PHE A 66 10.94 2.42 4.31
C PHE A 66 11.28 1.28 5.27
N LYS A 67 10.38 1.03 6.22
CA LYS A 67 10.59 0.08 7.34
C LYS A 67 9.73 -1.18 7.19
N LEU A 68 8.49 -1.02 6.74
CA LEU A 68 7.55 -2.15 6.59
C LEU A 68 6.92 -2.20 5.21
N MET A 69 6.74 -3.41 4.70
CA MET A 69 5.88 -3.73 3.56
C MET A 69 4.63 -4.44 4.09
N CYS A 70 3.45 -3.95 3.73
CA CYS A 70 2.18 -4.49 4.19
C CYS A 70 1.33 -4.91 2.99
N PRO A 71 1.03 -6.21 2.83
CA PRO A 71 0.00 -6.65 1.88
C PRO A 71 -1.36 -6.09 2.31
N ILE A 72 -2.11 -5.57 1.33
CA ILE A 72 -3.42 -4.92 1.55
C ILE A 72 -4.54 -5.69 0.85
N TYR A 73 -4.29 -6.17 -0.37
CA TYR A 73 -5.28 -6.90 -1.15
C TYR A 73 -4.59 -7.85 -2.12
N GLU A 74 -5.15 -9.05 -2.27
CA GLU A 74 -4.78 -10.00 -3.31
C GLU A 74 -6.02 -10.23 -4.20
N GLU A 75 -5.84 -10.09 -5.50
CA GLU A 75 -6.89 -10.39 -6.46
C GLU A 75 -6.80 -11.88 -6.85
N ALA A 76 -7.78 -12.66 -6.41
CA ALA A 76 -7.79 -14.13 -6.54
C ALA A 76 -8.06 -14.65 -7.97
N GLY A 77 -8.04 -13.81 -9.00
CA GLY A 77 -8.27 -14.22 -10.39
C GLY A 77 -8.02 -13.10 -11.38
N ASN A 78 -7.78 -13.46 -12.65
CA ASN A 78 -7.59 -12.51 -13.76
C ASN A 78 -8.84 -11.67 -14.00
N LEU A 79 -9.07 -10.62 -13.21
CA LEU A 79 -9.94 -9.53 -13.61
C LEU A 79 -9.24 -8.81 -14.77
N VAL A 80 -10.03 -8.50 -15.82
CA VAL A 80 -9.63 -7.91 -17.09
C VAL A 80 -8.39 -7.02 -16.95
N GLY A 81 -7.34 -7.27 -17.73
CA GLY A 81 -5.93 -6.90 -17.47
C GLY A 81 -5.57 -5.43 -17.20
N ASN A 82 -6.54 -4.52 -17.14
CA ASN A 82 -6.37 -3.11 -16.76
C ASN A 82 -7.11 -2.73 -15.45
N ALA A 83 -7.89 -3.63 -14.84
CA ALA A 83 -8.68 -3.32 -13.64
C ALA A 83 -7.78 -3.02 -12.43
N PHE A 84 -6.74 -3.81 -12.25
CA PHE A 84 -5.81 -3.67 -11.13
C PHE A 84 -4.90 -2.44 -11.24
N ASP A 85 -4.51 -2.05 -12.46
CA ASP A 85 -3.77 -0.79 -12.67
C ASP A 85 -4.67 0.44 -12.45
N ARG A 86 -5.95 0.34 -12.79
CA ARG A 86 -6.94 1.36 -12.43
C ARG A 86 -7.07 1.48 -10.93
N LEU A 87 -7.10 0.36 -10.20
CA LEU A 87 -7.12 0.34 -8.74
C LEU A 87 -5.86 1.01 -8.14
N GLU A 88 -4.67 0.68 -8.63
CA GLU A 88 -3.42 1.33 -8.17
C GLU A 88 -3.47 2.84 -8.43
N ARG A 89 -3.85 3.24 -9.64
CA ARG A 89 -3.93 4.65 -10.02
C ARG A 89 -4.96 5.40 -9.19
N GLU A 90 -6.13 4.80 -8.98
CA GLU A 90 -7.19 5.35 -8.14
C GLU A 90 -6.72 5.50 -6.69
N ALA A 91 -6.05 4.50 -6.14
CA ALA A 91 -5.47 4.57 -4.80
C ALA A 91 -4.45 5.70 -4.68
N ILE A 92 -3.50 5.80 -5.62
CA ILE A 92 -2.50 6.87 -5.62
C ILE A 92 -3.17 8.24 -5.73
N MET A 93 -4.15 8.40 -6.62
CA MET A 93 -4.86 9.68 -6.79
C MET A 93 -5.63 10.09 -5.52
N ASN A 94 -6.31 9.15 -4.88
CA ASN A 94 -7.06 9.42 -3.64
C ASN A 94 -6.15 9.84 -2.48
N PHE A 95 -4.94 9.27 -2.39
CA PHE A 95 -4.05 9.50 -1.25
C PHE A 95 -2.82 10.35 -1.58
N ARG A 96 -2.75 10.98 -2.77
CA ARG A 96 -1.60 11.79 -3.18
C ARG A 96 -1.30 12.95 -2.24
N GLY A 97 -2.33 13.54 -1.63
CA GLY A 97 -2.19 14.60 -0.63
C GLY A 97 -1.63 14.14 0.73
N GLY A 98 -1.38 12.83 0.89
CA GLY A 98 -1.00 12.23 2.14
C GLY A 98 -2.19 11.98 3.07
N ILE A 99 -1.88 11.57 4.30
CA ILE A 99 -2.86 11.20 5.33
C ILE A 99 -2.60 12.05 6.56
N LYS A 100 -3.69 12.66 7.05
CA LYS A 100 -3.68 13.44 8.28
C LYS A 100 -3.73 12.52 9.50
N HIS A 101 -3.08 12.93 10.58
CA HIS A 101 -3.21 12.30 11.88
C HIS A 101 -4.70 12.30 12.28
N PRO A 102 -5.26 11.16 12.73
CA PRO A 102 -6.69 11.04 12.96
C PRO A 102 -7.21 11.99 14.06
N GLU A 103 -6.38 12.30 15.06
CA GLU A 103 -6.78 13.16 16.19
C GLU A 103 -6.46 14.65 16.00
N THR A 104 -5.28 14.99 15.46
CA THR A 104 -4.83 16.39 15.35
C THR A 104 -5.22 17.03 14.02
N GLY A 105 -5.54 16.23 13.00
CA GLY A 105 -5.84 16.72 11.65
C GLY A 105 -4.64 17.27 10.88
N GLU A 106 -3.43 17.20 11.45
CA GLU A 106 -2.19 17.61 10.81
C GLU A 106 -1.68 16.54 9.83
N LEU A 107 -0.98 16.95 8.77
CA LEU A 107 -0.39 16.00 7.81
C LEU A 107 0.69 15.15 8.51
N SER A 108 0.49 13.84 8.58
CA SER A 108 1.39 12.93 9.29
C SER A 108 2.07 11.92 8.37
N LEU A 109 1.36 11.42 7.36
CA LEU A 109 1.90 10.40 6.44
C LEU A 109 1.90 10.93 5.00
N GLN A 110 3.08 11.19 4.45
CA GLN A 110 3.24 11.73 3.11
C GLN A 110 3.27 10.63 2.05
N CYS A 111 2.63 10.88 0.90
CA CYS A 111 2.65 9.95 -0.23
C CYS A 111 3.93 10.12 -1.07
N CYS A 112 4.74 9.08 -1.19
CA CYS A 112 5.97 9.05 -1.98
C CYS A 112 5.80 8.42 -3.37
N ASN A 113 4.56 8.22 -3.82
CA ASN A 113 4.29 7.68 -5.15
C ASN A 113 4.64 8.68 -6.26
N GLY A 114 5.40 8.22 -7.25
CA GLY A 114 5.53 8.90 -8.54
C GLY A 114 4.37 8.56 -9.49
N PRO A 115 4.32 9.18 -10.69
CA PRO A 115 3.31 8.90 -11.70
C PRO A 115 3.65 7.59 -12.44
N GLY A 116 3.29 6.44 -11.88
CA GLY A 116 3.41 5.18 -12.62
C GLY A 116 3.39 3.91 -11.78
N GLY A 117 2.62 2.94 -12.26
CA GLY A 117 2.59 1.56 -11.82
C GLY A 117 3.32 0.64 -12.81
N ALA A 118 3.96 -0.44 -12.34
CA ALA A 118 4.51 -1.50 -13.21
C ALA A 118 3.40 -2.36 -13.89
N LEU A 119 3.70 -3.48 -14.54
CA LEU A 119 2.70 -4.46 -15.07
C LEU A 119 3.34 -5.87 -15.01
N PRO A 120 2.61 -7.01 -14.98
CA PRO A 120 1.24 -7.31 -14.50
C PRO A 120 1.24 -7.81 -13.03
N LYS A 121 0.14 -7.64 -12.29
CA LYS A 121 0.19 -7.67 -10.82
C LYS A 121 -1.13 -8.16 -10.18
N ASN A 122 -1.06 -8.97 -9.12
CA ASN A 122 -2.20 -9.51 -8.36
C ASN A 122 -2.19 -9.11 -6.87
N TRP A 123 -1.13 -8.47 -6.39
CA TRP A 123 -1.01 -7.96 -5.02
C TRP A 123 -0.99 -6.45 -4.99
N LEU A 124 -1.79 -5.84 -4.12
CA LEU A 124 -1.68 -4.46 -3.65
C LEU A 124 -1.01 -4.45 -2.28
N TYR A 125 0.02 -3.64 -2.14
CA TYR A 125 0.75 -3.46 -0.90
C TYR A 125 1.04 -1.98 -0.65
N ILE A 126 1.39 -1.67 0.60
CA ILE A 126 2.02 -0.39 0.95
C ILE A 126 3.41 -0.61 1.54
N LEU A 127 4.29 0.36 1.35
CA LEU A 127 5.46 0.56 2.18
C LEU A 127 5.18 1.70 3.15
N VAL A 128 5.65 1.60 4.39
CA VAL A 128 5.61 2.69 5.38
C VAL A 128 6.99 2.90 6.00
N GLY A 129 7.37 4.16 6.22
CA GLY A 129 8.73 4.56 6.61
C GLY A 129 8.78 5.79 7.49
#